data_AF-A0A7J4I6F9-F1
#
_entry.id   AF-A0A7J4I6F9-F1
#
_cell.length_a   1.000
_cell.length_b   1.000
_cell.length_c   1.000
_cell.angle_alpha   90.00
_cell.angle_beta   90.00
_cell.angle_gamma   90.00
#
_symmetry.space_group_name_H-M   'P 1'
#
loop_
_entity.id
_entity.type
_entity.pdbx_description
1 polymer ?
#
loop_
_entity_poly.entity_id
_entity_poly.type
_entity_poly.pdbx_seq_one_letter_code
_entity_poly.pdbx_strand_id
1 'polypeptide(L)'
;MGCKLVKVFYILPLVFVLFAVAHAAPPYFFKGYVFVNGSLAPNGTIVEVFVNGASSSSGSAVVGAGQLTDTRDGWYTVGFEANVGDT
;
A
#
# COMPACT_ATOMS: atom_id res chain seq x y z
N MET A 1 35.27 4.68 36.68
CA MET A 1 34.18 3.76 36.28
C MET A 1 33.04 4.58 35.66
N GLY A 2 33.05 4.85 34.35
CA GLY A 2 32.03 5.69 33.70
C GLY A 2 31.70 5.32 32.25
N CYS A 3 32.37 4.31 31.70
CA CYS A 3 32.30 3.97 30.27
C CYS A 3 31.16 2.99 29.91
N LYS A 4 30.50 2.37 30.91
CA LYS A 4 29.42 1.40 30.68
C LYS A 4 28.06 2.07 30.44
N LEU A 5 27.75 3.17 31.12
CA LEU A 5 26.44 3.82 31.04
C LEU A 5 26.20 4.52 29.69
N VAL A 6 27.26 5.12 29.13
CA VAL A 6 27.20 5.88 27.87
C VAL A 6 26.97 4.96 26.66
N LYS A 7 27.60 3.78 26.62
CA LYS A 7 27.40 2.82 25.53
C LYS A 7 25.96 2.29 25.45
N VAL A 8 25.30 2.07 26.59
CA VAL A 8 23.93 1.54 26.64
C VAL A 8 22.92 2.52 26.06
N PHE A 9 23.11 3.83 26.31
CA PHE A 9 22.22 4.88 25.81
C PHE A 9 22.23 5.05 24.28
N TYR A 10 23.35 4.75 23.61
CA TYR A 10 23.42 4.82 22.13
C TYR A 10 22.91 3.54 21.43
N ILE A 11 22.93 2.40 22.12
CA ILE A 11 22.47 1.13 21.55
C ILE A 11 20.93 1.05 21.56
N LEU A 12 20.28 1.55 22.61
CA LEU A 12 18.82 1.54 22.73
C LEU A 12 18.06 2.18 21.54
N PRO A 13 18.41 3.39 21.07
CA PRO A 13 17.72 3.99 19.92
C PRO A 13 18.04 3.24 18.61
N LEU A 14 19.24 2.68 18.46
CA LEU A 14 19.60 1.87 17.28
C LEU A 14 18.76 0.59 17.19
N VAL A 15 18.57 -0.09 18.32
CA VAL A 15 17.70 -1.27 18.41
C VAL A 15 16.25 -0.89 18.11
N PHE A 16 15.76 0.25 18.63
CA PHE A 16 14.42 0.73 18.34
C PHE A 16 14.19 1.04 16.84
N VAL A 17 15.18 1.66 16.18
CA VAL A 17 15.12 1.93 14.72
C VAL A 17 15.12 0.62 13.93
N LEU A 18 15.91 -0.39 14.32
CA LEU A 18 15.93 -1.71 13.67
C LEU A 18 14.59 -2.46 13.80
N PHE A 19 13.91 -2.37 14.94
CA PHE A 19 12.58 -2.97 15.11
C PHE A 19 11.47 -2.25 14.33
N ALA A 20 11.58 -0.94 14.15
CA ALA A 20 10.59 -0.16 13.38
C ALA A 20 10.62 -0.48 11.87
N VAL A 21 11.80 -0.75 11.29
CA VAL A 21 11.94 -1.03 9.85
C VAL A 21 11.51 -2.46 9.49
N ALA A 22 11.50 -3.40 10.45
CA ALA A 22 11.16 -4.81 10.18
C ALA A 22 9.68 -5.08 9.91
N HIS A 23 8.79 -4.09 10.07
CA HIS A 23 7.33 -4.27 10.00
C HIS A 23 6.65 -3.54 8.83
N ALA A 24 7.40 -3.02 7.85
CA ALA A 24 6.78 -2.52 6.63
C ALA A 24 6.35 -3.72 5.75
N ALA A 25 5.05 -3.98 5.63
CA ALA A 25 4.55 -4.97 4.69
C ALA A 25 4.91 -4.56 3.25
N PRO A 26 5.41 -5.49 2.40
CA PRO A 26 5.69 -5.17 1.01
C PRO A 26 4.39 -4.75 0.28
N PRO A 27 4.46 -3.82 -0.68
CA PRO A 27 3.27 -3.39 -1.43
C PRO A 27 2.65 -4.55 -2.19
N TYR A 28 1.34 -4.69 -2.07
CA TYR A 28 0.52 -5.59 -2.86
C TYR A 28 0.13 -4.91 -4.17
N PHE A 29 0.04 -5.71 -5.24
CA PHE A 29 -0.35 -5.23 -6.56
C PHE A 29 -1.48 -6.08 -7.12
N PHE A 30 -2.55 -5.42 -7.56
CA PHE A 30 -3.69 -6.04 -8.23
C PHE A 30 -3.88 -5.42 -9.61
N LYS A 31 -4.16 -6.26 -10.60
CA LYS A 31 -4.46 -5.84 -11.97
C LYS A 31 -5.66 -6.60 -12.48
N GLY A 32 -6.49 -5.95 -13.28
CA GLY A 32 -7.65 -6.61 -13.86
C GLY A 32 -8.54 -5.68 -14.66
N TYR A 33 -9.72 -6.22 -15.00
CA TYR A 33 -10.80 -5.47 -15.62
C TYR A 33 -11.91 -5.23 -14.62
N VAL A 34 -12.46 -4.02 -14.61
CA VAL A 34 -13.66 -3.68 -13.86
C VAL A 34 -14.82 -3.46 -14.83
N PHE A 35 -15.99 -3.97 -14.44
CA PHE A 35 -17.24 -3.85 -15.18
C PHE A 35 -18.28 -3.14 -14.34
N VAL A 36 -19.02 -2.21 -14.93
CA VAL A 36 -20.16 -1.53 -14.33
C VAL A 36 -21.39 -1.92 -15.14
N ASN A 37 -22.38 -2.55 -14.49
CA ASN A 37 -23.61 -3.01 -15.15
C ASN A 37 -23.36 -3.91 -16.38
N GLY A 38 -22.34 -4.77 -16.34
CA GLY A 38 -22.00 -5.70 -17.42
C GLY A 38 -21.20 -5.11 -18.58
N SER A 39 -20.89 -3.81 -18.56
CA SER A 39 -20.00 -3.15 -19.54
C SER A 39 -18.67 -2.80 -18.89
N LEU A 40 -17.59 -2.67 -19.68
CA LEU A 40 -16.30 -2.20 -19.17
C LEU A 40 -16.46 -0.82 -18.53
N ALA A 41 -15.86 -0.64 -17.35
CA ALA A 41 -15.93 0.66 -16.68
C ALA A 41 -15.24 1.73 -17.54
N PRO A 42 -15.83 2.93 -17.67
CA PRO A 42 -15.22 3.99 -18.48
C PRO A 42 -13.90 4.45 -17.85
N ASN A 43 -13.00 4.95 -18.71
CA ASN A 43 -11.79 5.63 -18.24
C ASN A 43 -12.15 6.80 -17.31
N GLY A 44 -11.36 6.98 -16.25
CA GLY A 44 -11.66 7.93 -15.18
C GLY A 44 -12.46 7.33 -14.00
N THR A 45 -12.95 6.10 -14.11
CA THR A 45 -13.53 5.38 -12.96
C THR A 45 -12.48 5.16 -11.88
N ILE A 46 -12.80 5.48 -10.62
CA ILE A 46 -11.89 5.26 -9.49
C ILE A 46 -12.17 3.88 -8.89
N VAL A 47 -11.11 3.10 -8.71
CA VAL A 47 -11.11 1.82 -8.02
C VAL A 47 -10.39 2.03 -6.69
N GLU A 48 -11.09 1.82 -5.58
CA GLU A 48 -10.53 1.90 -4.22
C GLU A 48 -10.45 0.53 -3.59
N VAL A 49 -9.40 0.29 -2.82
CA VAL A 49 -9.19 -0.95 -2.08
C VAL A 49 -9.43 -0.71 -0.61
N PHE A 50 -10.30 -1.51 -0.01
CA PHE A 50 -10.56 -1.54 1.42
C PHE A 50 -10.14 -2.89 1.97
N VAL A 51 -9.16 -2.90 2.88
CA VAL A 51 -8.69 -4.12 3.53
C VAL A 51 -9.45 -4.33 4.83
N ASN A 52 -9.86 -5.57 5.10
CA ASN A 52 -10.57 -5.97 6.33
C ASN A 52 -11.83 -5.15 6.70
N GLY A 53 -12.48 -4.52 5.71
CA GLY A 53 -13.66 -3.68 5.97
C GLY A 53 -13.33 -2.29 6.52
N ALA A 54 -12.11 -1.81 6.30
CA ALA A 54 -11.69 -0.49 6.76
C ALA A 54 -12.58 0.63 6.26
N SER A 55 -12.71 1.69 7.08
CA SER A 55 -13.49 2.88 6.75
C SER A 55 -12.77 3.82 5.77
N SER A 56 -11.46 3.63 5.60
CA SER A 56 -10.60 4.39 4.69
C SER A 56 -9.94 3.46 3.66
N SER A 57 -9.78 3.99 2.44
CA SER A 57 -9.10 3.31 1.34
C SER A 57 -7.62 3.07 1.67
N SER A 58 -7.16 1.82 1.52
CA SER A 58 -5.74 1.42 1.60
C SER A 58 -4.98 1.76 0.32
N GLY A 59 -5.70 1.99 -0.79
CA GLY A 59 -5.12 2.42 -2.06
C GLY A 59 -6.17 2.66 -3.13
N SER A 60 -5.80 3.45 -4.14
CA SER A 60 -6.69 3.75 -5.25
C SER A 60 -5.98 3.72 -6.60
N ALA A 61 -6.73 3.43 -7.65
CA ALA A 61 -6.29 3.55 -9.03
C ALA A 61 -7.42 4.13 -9.86
N VAL A 62 -7.06 4.77 -10.97
CA VAL A 62 -8.03 5.27 -11.95
C VAL A 62 -7.97 4.39 -13.18
N VAL A 63 -9.11 3.89 -13.62
CA VAL A 63 -9.25 3.09 -14.85
C VAL A 63 -8.72 3.89 -16.03
N GLY A 64 -7.84 3.26 -16.81
CA GLY A 64 -7.17 3.90 -17.94
C GLY A 64 -6.11 4.94 -17.56
N ALA A 65 -5.84 5.18 -16.28
CA ALA A 65 -4.78 6.07 -15.83
C ALA A 65 -3.53 5.27 -15.47
N GLY A 66 -2.40 5.61 -16.08
CA GLY A 66 -1.09 5.37 -15.47
C GLY A 66 -0.40 4.05 -15.77
N GLN A 67 -0.46 3.52 -16.99
CA GLN A 67 0.68 2.80 -17.57
C GLN A 67 0.87 3.29 -19.01
N LEU A 68 2.10 3.66 -19.36
CA LEU A 68 2.55 4.36 -20.58
C LEU A 68 2.17 3.73 -21.95
N THR A 69 1.32 2.69 -21.97
CA THR A 69 1.04 1.89 -23.16
C THR A 69 -0.37 1.30 -23.23
N ASP A 70 -1.22 1.38 -22.20
CA ASP A 70 -2.53 0.70 -22.24
C ASP A 70 -3.66 1.54 -21.62
N THR A 71 -4.42 2.23 -22.48
CA THR A 71 -5.61 3.04 -22.14
C THR A 71 -6.91 2.27 -22.41
N ARG A 72 -6.89 0.95 -22.25
CA ARG A 72 -8.06 0.10 -22.49
C ARG A 72 -9.11 0.34 -21.41
N ASP A 73 -10.35 0.56 -21.86
CA ASP A 73 -11.50 0.69 -20.97
C ASP A 73 -11.59 -0.52 -20.03
N GLY A 74 -11.97 -0.24 -18.79
CA GLY A 74 -12.07 -1.21 -17.70
C GLY A 74 -10.73 -1.70 -17.14
N TRP A 75 -9.58 -1.48 -17.79
CA TRP A 75 -8.29 -1.92 -17.26
C TRP A 75 -7.79 -1.01 -16.14
N TYR A 76 -7.31 -1.62 -15.06
CA TYR A 76 -6.66 -0.91 -13.96
C TYR A 76 -5.51 -1.73 -13.37
N THR A 77 -4.60 -1.02 -12.69
CA THR A 77 -3.60 -1.62 -11.80
C THR A 77 -3.53 -0.76 -10.54
N VAL A 78 -3.76 -1.38 -9.38
CA VAL A 78 -3.68 -0.72 -8.08
C VAL A 78 -2.57 -1.35 -7.25
N GLY A 79 -1.68 -0.50 -6.74
CA GLY A 79 -0.69 -0.88 -5.74
C GLY A 79 -1.08 -0.29 -4.39
N PHE A 80 -0.98 -1.07 -3.31
CA PHE A 80 -1.24 -0.60 -1.96
C PHE A 80 -0.42 -1.35 -0.93
N GLU A 81 -0.12 -0.71 0.19
CA GLU A 81 0.49 -1.35 1.36
C GLU A 81 -0.63 -1.62 2.37
N ALA A 82 -0.67 -2.83 2.93
CA ALA A 82 -1.59 -3.18 3.99
C ALA A 82 -0.89 -4.08 5.01
N ASN A 83 -1.01 -3.75 6.28
CA ASN A 83 -0.45 -4.55 7.36
C ASN A 83 -1.52 -5.50 7.91
N VAL A 84 -1.08 -6.64 8.45
CA VAL A 84 -1.95 -7.56 9.21
C VAL A 84 -2.38 -6.83 10.49
N GLY A 85 -3.47 -6.08 10.42
CA GLY A 85 -3.95 -5.22 11.50
C GLY A 85 -4.64 -3.94 11.02
N ASP A 86 -4.53 -3.58 9.74
CA ASP A 86 -5.28 -2.46 9.20
C ASP A 86 -6.78 -2.85 9.16
N THR A 87 -7.57 -2.19 10.03
CA THR A 87 -9.03 -2.24 10.16
C THR A 87 -9.57 -0.83 10.32
#